data_AF-A0A661DCX5-F1
#
_entry.id   AF-A0A661DCX5-F1
#
_cell.length_a   1.000
_cell.length_b   1.000
_cell.length_c   1.000
_cell.angle_alpha   90.00
_cell.angle_beta   90.00
_cell.angle_gamma   90.00
#
_symmetry.space_group_name_H-M   'P 1'
#
loop_
_entity.id
_entity.type
_entity.pdbx_description
1 polymer ?
#
loop_
_entity_poly.entity_id
_entity_poly.type
_entity_poly.pdbx_seq_one_letter_code
_entity_poly.pdbx_strand_id
1 'polypeptide(L)'
;MKELDGITVGETVRSDELPPEPEPEEIKVPTFPNERKFQAWFVKTLRREFGEKIVVTPITGTGYGASGVSDLIICFYGIFFACELKMNGRKLSKLQLMYCMNIDRAGGRTLSPVTPASALQAIDYFRTIEQFRMGRSVVQSLSPEEAQEVVDEANAVIAQENIDEQAKTDG
;
A
#
# COMPACT_ATOMS: atom_id res chain seq x y z
N MET A 1 -30.41 49.14 -1.86
CA MET A 1 -30.05 47.71 -1.86
C MET A 1 -29.53 47.38 -3.25
N LYS A 2 -28.27 46.94 -3.38
CA LYS A 2 -27.70 46.46 -4.64
C LYS A 2 -27.94 44.96 -4.70
N GLU A 3 -28.55 44.49 -5.78
CA GLU A 3 -28.60 43.08 -6.14
C GLU A 3 -27.18 42.59 -6.45
N LEU A 4 -26.84 41.40 -5.95
CA LEU A 4 -25.63 40.68 -6.31
C LEU A 4 -26.03 39.67 -7.40
N ASP A 5 -25.94 40.13 -8.65
CA ASP A 5 -25.92 39.25 -9.82
C ASP A 5 -24.60 38.48 -9.87
N GLY A 6 -24.67 37.15 -10.08
CA GLY A 6 -23.50 36.41 -10.58
C GLY A 6 -23.11 35.12 -9.84
N ILE A 7 -24.05 34.35 -9.28
CA ILE A 7 -23.79 32.92 -9.00
C ILE A 7 -24.45 32.10 -10.10
N THR A 8 -23.68 31.78 -11.14
CA THR A 8 -24.05 30.73 -12.10
C THR A 8 -23.95 29.41 -11.35
N VAL A 9 -25.09 28.82 -10.99
CA VAL A 9 -25.14 27.45 -10.47
C VAL A 9 -24.65 26.55 -11.59
N GLY A 10 -23.45 25.99 -11.44
CA GLY A 10 -22.87 25.08 -12.43
C GLY A 10 -23.83 23.93 -12.71
N GLU A 11 -24.05 23.63 -14.00
CA GLU A 11 -24.91 22.53 -14.42
C GLU A 11 -24.49 21.24 -13.70
N THR A 12 -25.47 20.61 -13.05
CA THR A 12 -25.26 19.31 -12.42
C THR A 12 -25.19 18.28 -13.55
N VAL A 13 -23.97 17.93 -13.95
CA VAL A 13 -23.73 16.86 -14.94
C VAL A 13 -24.33 15.58 -14.38
N ARG A 14 -25.24 14.96 -15.12
CA ARG A 14 -25.87 13.71 -14.69
C ARG A 14 -24.83 12.59 -14.77
N SER A 15 -24.84 11.66 -13.82
CA SER A 15 -23.82 10.60 -13.71
C SER A 15 -23.73 9.71 -14.96
N ASP A 16 -24.81 9.64 -15.75
CA ASP A 16 -24.95 8.94 -17.03
C ASP A 16 -24.31 9.67 -18.22
N GLU A 17 -23.90 10.93 -18.06
CA GLU A 17 -23.18 11.72 -19.08
C GLU A 17 -21.66 11.72 -18.87
N LEU A 18 -21.17 11.16 -17.76
CA LEU A 18 -19.74 11.00 -17.55
C LEU A 18 -19.22 9.92 -18.49
N PRO A 19 -18.15 10.19 -19.26
CA PRO A 19 -17.53 9.17 -20.08
C PRO A 19 -17.13 7.98 -19.18
N PRO A 20 -17.27 6.73 -19.66
CA PRO A 20 -16.84 5.59 -18.88
C PRO A 20 -15.38 5.80 -18.49
N GLU A 21 -15.09 5.65 -17.20
CA GLU A 21 -13.70 5.74 -16.75
C GLU A 21 -12.88 4.70 -17.53
N PRO A 22 -11.67 5.08 -18.01
CA PRO A 22 -10.82 4.12 -18.68
C PRO A 22 -10.57 2.94 -17.75
N GLU A 23 -10.76 1.73 -18.28
CA GLU A 23 -10.39 0.48 -17.60
C GLU A 23 -8.95 0.62 -17.08
N PRO A 24 -8.68 0.31 -15.80
CA PRO A 24 -7.35 0.48 -15.24
C PRO A 24 -6.35 -0.38 -16.02
N GLU A 25 -5.30 0.23 -16.53
CA GLU A 25 -4.24 -0.49 -17.25
C GLU A 25 -3.65 -1.59 -16.34
N GLU A 26 -3.53 -2.80 -16.87
CA GLU A 26 -2.93 -3.92 -16.14
C GLU A 26 -1.48 -3.62 -15.78
N ILE A 27 -1.17 -3.56 -14.47
CA ILE A 27 0.19 -3.30 -13.99
C ILE A 27 0.99 -4.60 -14.02
N LYS A 28 1.97 -4.67 -14.91
CA LYS A 28 2.95 -5.77 -14.93
C LYS A 28 4.15 -5.44 -14.04
N VAL A 29 4.42 -6.28 -13.04
CA VAL A 29 5.59 -6.13 -12.15
C VAL A 29 6.85 -6.70 -12.82
N PRO A 30 7.87 -5.87 -13.10
CA PRO A 30 9.15 -6.35 -13.64
C PRO A 30 9.95 -7.18 -12.64
N THR A 31 10.97 -7.88 -13.12
CA THR A 31 12.04 -8.40 -12.27
C THR A 31 13.02 -7.27 -11.91
N PHE A 32 13.60 -7.32 -10.71
CA PHE A 32 14.49 -6.27 -10.22
C PHE A 32 15.83 -6.84 -9.77
N PRO A 33 16.96 -6.20 -10.14
CA PRO A 33 18.29 -6.65 -9.71
C PRO A 33 18.62 -6.27 -8.27
N ASN A 34 17.94 -5.26 -7.71
CA ASN A 34 18.14 -4.78 -6.35
C ASN A 34 16.94 -3.96 -5.85
N GLU A 35 16.92 -3.76 -4.54
CA GLU A 35 15.87 -3.02 -3.81
C GLU A 35 15.74 -1.58 -4.30
N ARG A 36 16.85 -0.90 -4.63
CA ARG A 36 16.82 0.48 -5.16
C ARG A 36 16.06 0.59 -6.48
N LYS A 37 16.23 -0.37 -7.39
CA LYS A 37 15.50 -0.40 -8.67
C LYS A 37 14.02 -0.73 -8.45
N PHE A 38 13.73 -1.64 -7.52
CA PHE A 38 12.36 -1.93 -7.11
C PHE A 38 11.67 -0.69 -6.52
N GLN A 39 12.32 -0.01 -5.57
CA GLN A 39 11.84 1.23 -4.97
C GLN A 39 11.53 2.31 -6.02
N ALA A 40 12.46 2.55 -6.95
CA ALA A 40 12.25 3.54 -8.00
C ALA A 40 11.02 3.21 -8.87
N TRP A 41 10.84 1.93 -9.23
CA TRP A 41 9.65 1.48 -9.96
C TRP A 41 8.38 1.65 -9.14
N PHE A 42 8.38 1.21 -7.88
CA PHE A 42 7.20 1.25 -7.01
C PHE A 42 6.72 2.67 -6.77
N VAL A 43 7.63 3.60 -6.46
CA VAL A 43 7.33 5.04 -6.31
C VAL A 43 6.75 5.62 -7.60
N LYS A 44 7.33 5.28 -8.76
CA LYS A 44 6.83 5.75 -10.07
C LYS A 44 5.42 5.20 -10.34
N THR A 45 5.17 3.93 -10.03
CA THR A 45 3.88 3.28 -10.21
C THR A 45 2.82 3.93 -9.33
N LEU A 46 3.08 4.11 -8.03
CA LEU A 46 2.14 4.78 -7.10
C LEU A 46 1.78 6.19 -7.58
N ARG A 47 2.77 6.99 -7.96
CA ARG A 47 2.53 8.37 -8.45
C ARG A 47 1.77 8.41 -9.77
N ARG A 48 2.01 7.44 -10.67
CA ARG A 48 1.26 7.34 -11.93
C ARG A 48 -0.19 6.96 -11.67
N GLU A 49 -0.43 5.99 -10.78
CA GLU A 49 -1.76 5.46 -10.47
C GLU A 49 -2.64 6.52 -9.77
N PHE A 50 -2.09 7.19 -8.76
CA PHE A 50 -2.89 8.02 -7.86
C PHE A 50 -2.69 9.53 -8.05
N GLY A 51 -1.75 9.95 -8.91
CA GLY A 51 -1.50 11.36 -9.23
C GLY A 51 -1.30 12.22 -7.97
N GLU A 52 -2.05 13.31 -7.88
CA GLU A 52 -1.98 14.29 -6.79
C GLU A 52 -2.56 13.79 -5.46
N LYS A 53 -3.29 12.66 -5.47
CA LYS A 53 -3.92 12.08 -4.26
C LYS A 53 -2.89 11.43 -3.35
N ILE A 54 -1.69 11.12 -3.88
CA ILE A 54 -0.60 10.46 -3.16
C ILE A 54 0.67 11.31 -3.15
N VAL A 55 1.28 11.42 -1.98
CA VAL A 55 2.63 11.96 -1.80
C VAL A 55 3.52 10.83 -1.32
N VAL A 56 4.58 10.53 -2.07
CA VAL A 56 5.53 9.45 -1.74
C VAL A 56 6.91 10.04 -1.55
N THR A 57 7.48 9.88 -0.37
CA THR A 57 8.80 10.40 0.01
C THR A 57 9.74 9.24 0.32
N PRO A 58 10.75 8.99 -0.53
CA PRO A 58 11.84 8.08 -0.22
C PRO A 58 12.67 8.60 0.95
N ILE A 59 12.88 7.74 1.94
CA ILE A 59 13.76 8.03 3.07
C ILE A 59 15.16 7.55 2.70
N THR A 60 16.04 8.48 2.43
CA THR A 60 17.47 8.20 2.26
C THR A 60 18.19 8.63 3.52
N GLY A 61 19.05 7.75 4.05
CA GLY A 61 19.84 7.99 5.25
C GLY A 61 20.78 9.18 5.09
N THR A 62 20.31 10.38 5.44
CA THR A 62 21.16 11.52 5.74
C THR A 62 21.61 11.40 7.20
N GLY A 63 22.73 12.02 7.57
CA GLY A 63 23.41 11.84 8.87
C GLY A 63 22.62 12.17 10.15
N TYR A 64 21.32 12.44 10.05
CA TYR A 64 20.37 12.65 11.14
C TYR A 64 19.24 11.61 11.16
N GLY A 65 19.25 10.62 10.27
CA GLY A 65 18.25 9.56 10.19
C GLY A 65 18.42 8.51 11.28
N ALA A 66 17.33 8.12 11.94
CA ALA A 66 17.33 6.96 12.82
C ALA A 66 17.43 5.67 11.99
N SER A 67 18.22 4.70 12.46
CA SER A 67 18.24 3.37 11.87
C SER A 67 16.86 2.72 12.00
N GLY A 68 16.45 1.92 11.02
CA GLY A 68 15.21 1.16 11.06
C GLY A 68 13.94 1.93 10.68
N VAL A 69 14.05 3.20 10.28
CA VAL A 69 12.95 3.93 9.63
C VAL A 69 12.63 3.27 8.28
N SER A 70 11.35 3.18 7.94
CA SER A 70 10.89 2.60 6.67
C SER A 70 11.43 3.31 5.44
N ASP A 71 11.66 2.57 4.36
CA ASP A 71 12.23 3.09 3.11
C ASP A 71 11.40 4.21 2.49
N LEU A 72 10.07 4.16 2.66
CA LEU A 72 9.14 5.15 2.15
C LEU A 72 8.21 5.65 3.26
N ILE A 73 7.95 6.96 3.25
CA ILE A 73 6.79 7.57 3.90
C ILE A 73 5.81 7.97 2.79
N ILE A 74 4.56 7.53 2.92
CA ILE A 74 3.49 7.79 1.96
C ILE A 74 2.36 8.54 2.67
N CYS A 75 1.83 9.59 2.06
CA CYS A 75 0.58 10.21 2.47
C CYS A 75 -0.44 10.02 1.36
N PHE A 76 -1.58 9.38 1.67
CA PHE A 76 -2.67 9.14 0.74
C PHE A 76 -3.98 9.60 1.37
N TYR A 77 -4.62 10.61 0.78
CA TYR A 77 -5.82 11.25 1.34
C TYR A 77 -5.69 11.67 2.83
N GLY A 78 -4.50 12.10 3.24
CA GLY A 78 -4.21 12.50 4.62
C GLY A 78 -3.90 11.36 5.60
N ILE A 79 -3.90 10.11 5.14
CA ILE A 79 -3.47 8.94 5.93
C ILE A 79 -2.00 8.69 5.64
N PHE A 80 -1.20 8.58 6.71
CA PHE A 80 0.23 8.27 6.61
C PHE A 80 0.49 6.77 6.62
N PHE A 81 1.33 6.30 5.71
CA PHE A 81 1.80 4.94 5.63
C PHE A 81 3.33 4.88 5.76
N ALA A 82 3.81 4.00 6.63
CA ALA A 82 5.16 3.48 6.54
C ALA A 82 5.18 2.35 5.52
N CYS A 83 6.13 2.38 4.59
CA CYS A 83 6.30 1.28 3.64
C CYS A 83 7.77 0.85 3.62
N GLU A 84 8.01 -0.38 4.08
CA GLU A 84 9.33 -1.00 4.06
C GLU A 84 9.42 -1.93 2.86
N LEU A 85 10.36 -1.65 1.98
CA LEU A 85 10.61 -2.42 0.78
C LEU A 85 11.67 -3.48 1.05
N LYS A 86 11.43 -4.69 0.55
CA LYS A 86 12.38 -5.79 0.63
C LYS A 86 12.48 -6.53 -0.69
N MET A 87 13.66 -7.04 -1.00
CA MET A 87 13.78 -8.14 -1.95
C MET A 87 13.34 -9.46 -1.30
N ASN A 88 12.88 -10.42 -2.11
CA ASN A 88 12.35 -11.71 -1.65
C ASN A 88 13.26 -12.39 -0.60
N GLY A 89 12.64 -12.93 0.45
CA GLY A 89 13.32 -13.69 1.51
C GLY A 89 13.94 -12.86 2.64
N ARG A 90 13.85 -11.51 2.61
CA ARG A 90 14.37 -10.66 3.70
C ARG A 90 13.29 -10.33 4.72
N LYS A 91 13.51 -10.73 5.98
CA LYS A 91 12.66 -10.39 7.13
C LYS A 91 12.93 -8.96 7.63
N LEU A 92 11.95 -8.40 8.33
CA LEU A 92 12.11 -7.12 9.03
C LEU A 92 13.09 -7.28 10.20
N SER A 93 13.92 -6.27 10.43
CA SER A 93 14.68 -6.19 11.68
C SER A 93 13.77 -5.86 12.86
N LYS A 94 14.20 -6.17 14.09
CA LYS A 94 13.45 -5.82 15.31
C LYS A 94 13.14 -4.33 15.40
N LEU A 95 14.08 -3.49 14.96
CA LEU A 95 13.93 -2.04 15.00
C LEU A 95 12.90 -1.54 13.98
N GLN A 96 12.90 -2.10 12.77
CA GLN A 96 11.87 -1.82 11.76
C GLN A 96 10.48 -2.22 12.23
N LEU A 97 10.36 -3.40 12.84
CA LEU A 97 9.10 -3.87 13.41
C LEU A 97 8.58 -2.91 14.50
N MET A 98 9.46 -2.44 15.39
CA MET A 98 9.09 -1.47 16.42
C MET A 98 8.57 -0.17 15.81
N TYR A 99 9.20 0.37 14.77
CA TYR A 99 8.73 1.59 14.11
C TYR A 99 7.39 1.39 13.38
N CYS A 100 7.18 0.24 12.75
CA CYS A 100 5.89 -0.12 12.15
C CYS A 100 4.77 -0.05 13.22
N MET A 101 4.97 -0.71 14.36
CA MET A 101 4.00 -0.67 15.46
C MET A 101 3.74 0.74 16.00
N ASN A 102 4.78 1.59 16.04
CA ASN A 102 4.62 2.97 16.51
C ASN A 102 3.81 3.82 15.53
N ILE A 103 3.96 3.60 14.23
CA ILE A 103 3.19 4.31 13.19
C ILE A 103 1.72 3.89 13.24
N ASP A 104 1.44 2.59 13.39
CA ASP A 104 0.06 2.11 13.54
C ASP A 104 -0.60 2.69 14.80
N ARG A 105 0.12 2.72 15.94
CA ARG A 105 -0.35 3.33 17.19
C ARG A 105 -0.61 4.84 17.08
N ALA A 106 0.12 5.53 16.21
CA ALA A 106 -0.08 6.96 15.94
C ALA A 106 -1.25 7.24 14.99
N GLY A 107 -1.98 6.21 14.54
CA GLY A 107 -3.11 6.33 13.61
C GLY A 107 -2.73 6.22 12.14
N GLY A 108 -1.45 5.99 11.83
CA GLY A 108 -0.99 5.63 10.50
C GLY A 108 -1.28 4.17 10.14
N ARG A 109 -0.70 3.71 9.05
CA ARG A 109 -0.76 2.32 8.59
C ARG A 109 0.62 1.82 8.16
N THR A 110 0.82 0.52 8.23
CA THR A 110 2.07 -0.11 7.81
C THR A 110 1.85 -0.98 6.58
N LEU A 111 2.72 -0.82 5.57
CA LEU A 111 2.88 -1.69 4.41
C LEU A 111 4.26 -2.32 4.47
N SER A 112 4.43 -3.34 5.32
CA SER A 112 5.74 -3.95 5.55
C SER A 112 5.63 -5.45 5.83
N PRO A 113 6.47 -6.29 5.19
CA PRO A 113 7.35 -5.97 4.05
C PRO A 113 6.59 -5.92 2.72
N VAL A 114 6.90 -4.94 1.87
CA VAL A 114 6.48 -4.93 0.47
C VAL A 114 7.63 -5.44 -0.39
N THR A 115 7.36 -6.49 -1.16
CA THR A 115 8.32 -7.14 -2.06
C THR A 115 7.84 -7.03 -3.50
N PRO A 116 8.67 -7.34 -4.50
CA PRO A 116 8.17 -7.44 -5.88
C PRO A 116 6.95 -8.37 -6.02
N ALA A 117 6.90 -9.47 -5.25
CA ALA A 117 5.78 -10.41 -5.27
C ALA A 117 4.49 -9.84 -4.64
N SER A 118 4.61 -9.00 -3.60
CA SER A 118 3.47 -8.38 -2.91
C SER A 118 3.18 -6.94 -3.36
N ALA A 119 3.89 -6.42 -4.36
CA ALA A 119 3.76 -5.04 -4.81
C ALA A 119 2.35 -4.72 -5.33
N LEU A 120 1.72 -5.65 -6.06
CA LEU A 120 0.35 -5.48 -6.54
C LEU A 120 -0.65 -5.43 -5.39
N GLN A 121 -0.51 -6.30 -4.38
CA GLN A 121 -1.37 -6.27 -3.19
C GLN A 121 -1.31 -4.92 -2.47
N ALA A 122 -0.12 -4.33 -2.37
CA ALA A 122 0.04 -2.99 -1.79
C ALA A 122 -0.64 -1.90 -2.64
N ILE A 123 -0.56 -1.99 -3.97
CA ILE A 123 -1.25 -1.06 -4.89
C ILE A 123 -2.77 -1.22 -4.80
N ASP A 124 -3.26 -2.45 -4.77
CA ASP A 124 -4.68 -2.76 -4.66
C ASP A 124 -5.26 -2.26 -3.34
N TYR A 125 -4.51 -2.31 -2.25
CA TYR A 125 -4.93 -1.70 -0.99
C TYR A 125 -5.20 -0.19 -1.11
N PHE A 126 -4.34 0.55 -1.83
CA PHE A 126 -4.60 1.96 -2.13
C PHE A 126 -5.81 2.15 -3.04
N ARG A 127 -6.01 1.29 -4.04
CA ARG A 127 -7.22 1.31 -4.90
C ARG A 127 -8.49 1.08 -4.09
N THR A 128 -8.48 0.15 -3.14
CA THR A 128 -9.61 -0.09 -2.23
C THR A 128 -9.95 1.15 -1.41
N ILE A 129 -8.93 1.84 -0.87
CA ILE A 129 -9.13 3.10 -0.14
C ILE A 129 -9.75 4.16 -1.07
N GLU A 130 -9.27 4.28 -2.30
CA GLU A 130 -9.82 5.21 -3.28
C GLU A 130 -11.28 4.92 -3.63
N GLN A 131 -11.61 3.66 -3.94
CA GLN A 131 -12.98 3.22 -4.23
C GLN A 131 -13.93 3.51 -3.07
N PHE A 132 -13.52 3.19 -1.84
CA PHE A 132 -14.31 3.46 -0.65
C PHE A 132 -14.56 4.97 -0.49
N ARG A 133 -13.56 5.82 -0.72
CA ARG A 133 -13.71 7.27 -0.64
C ARG A 133 -14.60 7.86 -1.75
N MET A 134 -14.64 7.23 -2.92
CA MET A 134 -15.55 7.59 -4.01
C MET A 134 -16.99 7.12 -3.76
N GLY A 135 -17.28 6.50 -2.60
CA GLY A 135 -18.61 5.95 -2.30
C GLY A 135 -18.98 4.75 -3.18
N ARG A 136 -17.99 4.15 -3.86
CA ARG A 136 -18.20 2.91 -4.62
C ARG A 136 -18.26 1.75 -3.64
N SER A 137 -19.16 0.79 -3.88
CA SER A 137 -19.14 -0.48 -3.15
C SER A 137 -17.78 -1.12 -3.37
N VAL A 138 -17.03 -1.35 -2.29
CA VAL A 138 -15.79 -2.12 -2.35
C VAL A 138 -16.17 -3.54 -2.74
N VAL A 139 -15.92 -3.89 -4.00
CA VAL A 139 -15.93 -5.29 -4.42
C VAL A 139 -14.64 -5.86 -3.86
N GLN A 140 -14.72 -6.60 -2.76
CA GLN A 140 -13.56 -7.34 -2.29
C GLN A 140 -13.10 -8.25 -3.45
N SER A 141 -11.82 -8.21 -3.79
CA SER A 141 -11.25 -9.08 -4.83
C SER A 141 -11.32 -10.57 -4.47
N LEU A 142 -11.49 -10.84 -3.17
CA LEU A 142 -11.76 -12.14 -2.59
C LEU A 142 -13.05 -12.03 -1.78
N SER A 143 -13.98 -12.95 -1.97
CA SER A 143 -15.06 -13.19 -1.04
C SER A 143 -14.51 -13.45 0.38
N PRO A 144 -15.30 -13.25 1.44
CA PRO A 144 -14.88 -13.56 2.81
C PRO A 144 -14.36 -15.00 2.97
N GLU A 145 -14.91 -15.93 2.20
CA GLU A 145 -14.51 -17.35 2.17
C GLU A 145 -13.11 -17.50 1.56
N GLU A 146 -12.86 -16.93 0.39
CA GLU A 146 -11.54 -16.95 -0.25
C GLU A 146 -10.47 -16.23 0.59
N ALA A 147 -10.85 -15.15 1.28
CA ALA A 147 -9.95 -14.46 2.21
C ALA A 147 -9.60 -15.34 3.42
N GLN A 148 -10.57 -16.11 3.94
CA GLN A 148 -10.34 -17.04 5.05
C GLN A 148 -9.45 -18.21 4.63
N GLU A 149 -9.64 -18.76 3.42
CA GLU A 149 -8.78 -19.82 2.89
C GLU A 149 -7.31 -19.38 2.79
N VAL A 150 -7.07 -18.16 2.30
CA VAL A 150 -5.70 -17.60 2.24
C VAL A 150 -5.08 -17.45 3.63
N VAL A 151 -5.88 -17.05 4.63
CA VAL A 151 -5.41 -16.94 6.02
C VAL A 151 -5.10 -18.33 6.60
N ASP A 152 -5.94 -19.32 6.32
CA ASP A 152 -5.77 -20.69 6.80
C ASP A 152 -4.52 -21.35 6.18
N GLU A 153 -4.28 -21.17 4.89
CA GLU A 153 -3.05 -21.60 4.22
C GLU A 153 -1.81 -20.95 4.83
N ALA A 154 -1.85 -19.63 5.05
CA ALA A 154 -0.73 -18.91 5.67
C ALA A 154 -0.43 -19.41 7.09
N ASN A 155 -1.47 -19.65 7.89
CA ASN A 155 -1.34 -20.21 9.24
C ASN A 155 -0.76 -21.63 9.23
N ALA A 156 -1.17 -22.46 8.26
CA ALA A 156 -0.63 -23.81 8.10
C ALA A 156 0.87 -23.79 7.77
N VAL A 157 1.31 -22.89 6.89
CA VAL A 157 2.74 -22.71 6.56
C VAL A 157 3.53 -22.28 7.79
N ILE A 158 3.05 -21.30 8.55
CA ILE A 158 3.70 -20.83 9.79
C ILE A 158 3.80 -21.97 10.82
N ALA A 159 2.75 -22.78 10.97
CA ALA A 159 2.77 -23.91 11.88
C ALA A 159 3.83 -24.94 11.49
N GLN A 160 3.99 -25.22 10.19
CA GLN A 160 5.01 -26.15 9.70
C GLN A 160 6.44 -25.60 9.91
N GLU A 161 6.68 -24.31 9.66
CA GLU A 161 7.99 -23.69 9.91
C GLU A 161 8.39 -23.79 11.39
N ASN A 162 7.44 -23.62 12.32
CA ASN A 162 7.70 -23.73 13.76
C ASN A 162 8.03 -25.16 14.19
N ILE A 163 7.36 -26.17 13.61
CA ILE A 163 7.66 -27.59 13.86
C ILE A 163 9.08 -27.92 13.37
N ASP A 164 9.45 -27.43 12.19
CA ASP A 164 10.76 -27.68 11.60
C ASP A 164 11.90 -26.97 12.36
N GLU A 165 11.64 -25.81 12.97
CA GLU A 165 12.61 -25.13 13.86
C GLU A 165 12.80 -25.85 15.20
N GLN A 166 11.72 -26.37 15.80
CA GLN A 166 11.81 -27.20 17.02
C GLN A 166 12.58 -28.50 16.78
N ALA A 167 12.32 -29.17 15.66
CA ALA A 167 13.04 -30.40 15.29
C ALA A 167 14.56 -30.19 15.10
N LYS A 168 15.00 -28.97 14.81
CA LYS A 168 16.43 -28.62 14.67
C LYS A 168 17.10 -28.18 15.97
N THR A 169 16.32 -27.85 17.01
CA THR A 169 16.84 -27.45 18.32
C THR A 169 16.93 -28.60 19.30
N ASP A 170 16.17 -29.68 19.07
CA ASP A 170 16.14 -30.89 19.90
C ASP A 170 17.07 -32.03 19.40
N GLY A 171 17.87 -31.80 18.35
CA GLY A 171 18.86 -32.75 17.80
C GLY A 171 20.29 -32.23 17.85
#